data_AF-A0A838HEP1-F1
#
_entry.id   AF-A0A838HEP1-F1
#
_cell.length_a   1.000
_cell.length_b   1.000
_cell.length_c   1.000
_cell.angle_alpha   90.00
_cell.angle_beta   90.00
_cell.angle_gamma   90.00
#
_symmetry.space_group_name_H-M   'P 1'
#
loop_
_entity.id
_entity.type
_entity.pdbx_description
1 polymer ?
#
loop_
_entity_poly.entity_id
_entity_poly.type
_entity_poly.pdbx_seq_one_letter_code
_entity_poly.pdbx_strand_id
1 'polypeptide(L)'
;MSSRLRRVLDLVEENPDEPLPRYMAGNELLNSGDAEGAVEHLIRYVEMLPGGDVGAAWRMLGRAYVALGREDEARSACEAGIRAALAHRHGDLAAAIEHDLESL
;
A
#
# COMPACT_ATOMS: atom_id res chain seq x y z
N MET A 1 -18.25 -1.62 9.08
CA MET A 1 -17.72 -0.81 7.97
C MET A 1 -18.02 0.67 8.18
N SER A 2 -16.99 1.53 8.15
CA SER A 2 -17.13 2.99 8.29
C SER A 2 -17.86 3.60 7.08
N SER A 3 -18.56 4.73 7.29
CA SER A 3 -19.20 5.50 6.20
C SER A 3 -18.20 5.98 5.15
N ARG A 4 -16.95 6.23 5.57
CA ARG A 4 -15.86 6.63 4.68
C ARG A 4 -15.41 5.49 3.78
N LEU A 5 -15.14 4.31 4.34
CA LEU A 5 -14.69 3.15 3.56
C LEU A 5 -15.71 2.79 2.48
N ARG A 6 -17.01 2.76 2.82
CA ARG A 6 -18.08 2.52 1.84
C ARG A 6 -18.00 3.51 0.67
N ARG A 7 -17.94 4.80 0.96
CA ARG A 7 -17.84 5.84 -0.07
C ARG A 7 -16.63 5.66 -0.97
N VAL A 8 -15.49 5.26 -0.42
CA VAL A 8 -14.27 5.03 -1.21
C VAL A 8 -14.41 3.78 -2.09
N LEU A 9 -15.04 2.71 -1.60
CA LEU A 9 -15.31 1.52 -2.41
C LEU A 9 -16.30 1.82 -3.55
N ASP A 10 -17.34 2.61 -3.31
CA ASP A 10 -18.26 3.05 -4.36
C ASP A 10 -17.50 3.78 -5.49
N LEU A 11 -16.51 4.63 -5.16
CA LEU A 11 -15.67 5.30 -6.16
C LEU A 11 -14.79 4.33 -6.96
N VAL A 12 -14.30 3.23 -6.33
CA VAL A 12 -13.55 2.18 -7.03
C VAL A 12 -14.45 1.46 -8.05
N GLU A 13 -15.72 1.26 -7.72
CA GLU A 13 -16.69 0.61 -8.63
C GLU A 13 -17.13 1.54 -9.76
N GLU A 14 -17.36 2.83 -9.46
CA GLU A 14 -17.74 3.84 -10.44
C GLU A 14 -16.62 4.15 -11.43
N ASN A 15 -15.36 4.17 -10.97
CA ASN A 15 -14.19 4.54 -11.77
C ASN A 15 -13.04 3.54 -11.57
N PRO A 16 -13.16 2.30 -12.09
CA PRO A 16 -12.21 1.22 -11.79
C PRO A 16 -10.79 1.46 -12.33
N ASP A 17 -10.67 2.34 -13.33
CA ASP A 17 -9.42 2.76 -13.98
C ASP A 17 -8.71 3.91 -13.25
N GLU A 18 -9.35 4.54 -12.26
CA GLU A 18 -8.72 5.56 -11.44
C GLU A 18 -7.90 4.88 -10.30
N PRO A 19 -6.58 5.13 -10.20
CA PRO A 19 -5.77 4.47 -9.18
C PRO A 19 -6.07 4.96 -7.75
N LEU A 20 -6.31 6.27 -7.59
CA LEU A 20 -6.35 6.93 -6.28
C LEU A 20 -7.40 6.35 -5.31
N PRO A 21 -8.65 6.05 -5.73
CA PRO A 21 -9.63 5.40 -4.85
C PRO A 21 -9.14 4.08 -4.25
N ARG A 22 -8.32 3.31 -4.99
CA ARG A 22 -7.76 2.04 -4.47
C ARG A 22 -6.71 2.28 -3.39
N TYR A 23 -5.84 3.28 -3.56
CA TYR A 23 -4.92 3.68 -2.50
C TYR A 23 -5.66 4.10 -1.22
N MET A 24 -6.71 4.91 -1.37
CA MET A 24 -7.54 5.35 -0.25
C MET A 24 -8.25 4.16 0.42
N ALA A 25 -8.78 3.21 -0.36
CA ALA A 25 -9.44 2.01 0.16
C ALA A 25 -8.44 1.18 0.98
N GLY A 26 -7.26 0.94 0.43
CA GLY A 26 -6.17 0.23 1.10
C GLY A 26 -5.82 0.84 2.46
N ASN A 27 -5.72 2.18 2.52
CA ASN A 27 -5.45 2.88 3.78
C ASN A 27 -6.55 2.71 4.81
N GLU A 28 -7.81 2.90 4.41
CA GLU A 28 -8.96 2.79 5.31
C GLU A 28 -9.16 1.33 5.79
N LEU A 29 -8.93 0.34 4.92
CA LEU A 29 -8.99 -1.08 5.26
C LEU A 29 -7.91 -1.45 6.28
N LEU A 30 -6.67 -1.05 6.05
CA LEU A 30 -5.56 -1.29 6.97
C LEU A 30 -5.82 -0.65 8.34
N ASN A 31 -6.33 0.59 8.37
CA ASN A 31 -6.71 1.27 9.61
C ASN A 31 -7.88 0.61 10.34
N SER A 32 -8.74 -0.12 9.62
CA SER A 32 -9.84 -0.88 10.19
C SER A 32 -9.47 -2.30 10.62
N GLY A 33 -8.22 -2.72 10.39
CA GLY A 33 -7.71 -4.05 10.71
C GLY A 33 -7.97 -5.12 9.64
N ASP A 34 -8.56 -4.74 8.51
CA ASP A 34 -8.77 -5.63 7.36
C ASP A 34 -7.51 -5.61 6.47
N ALA A 35 -6.51 -6.40 6.86
CA ALA A 35 -5.23 -6.44 6.19
C ALA A 35 -5.32 -7.16 4.83
N GLU A 36 -6.13 -8.21 4.69
CA GLU A 36 -6.37 -8.87 3.40
C GLU A 36 -6.99 -7.91 2.38
N GLY A 37 -8.05 -7.19 2.75
CA GLY A 37 -8.66 -6.21 1.87
C GLY A 37 -7.70 -5.08 1.51
N ALA A 38 -6.88 -4.64 2.47
CA ALA A 38 -5.85 -3.64 2.20
C ALA A 38 -4.86 -4.11 1.13
N VAL A 39 -4.39 -5.35 1.23
CA VAL A 39 -3.48 -5.96 0.24
C VAL A 39 -4.08 -5.95 -1.15
N GLU A 40 -5.33 -6.39 -1.31
CA GLU A 40 -5.99 -6.45 -2.63
C GLU A 40 -6.01 -5.08 -3.33
N HIS A 41 -6.46 -4.05 -2.62
CA HIS A 41 -6.55 -2.71 -3.20
C HIS A 41 -5.17 -2.08 -3.46
N LEU A 42 -4.20 -2.27 -2.57
CA LEU A 42 -2.88 -1.68 -2.72
C LEU A 42 -2.05 -2.37 -3.81
N ILE A 43 -2.14 -3.69 -3.99
CA ILE A 43 -1.53 -4.39 -5.11
C ILE A 43 -2.06 -3.80 -6.41
N ARG A 44 -3.39 -3.66 -6.52
CA ARG A 44 -3.98 -3.14 -7.75
C ARG A 44 -3.54 -1.70 -8.02
N TYR A 45 -3.39 -0.88 -6.98
CA TYR A 45 -2.86 0.49 -7.11
C TYR A 45 -1.44 0.52 -7.68
N VAL A 46 -0.51 -0.29 -7.16
CA VAL A 46 0.89 -0.30 -7.62
C VAL A 46 1.03 -0.87 -9.03
N GLU A 47 0.17 -1.82 -9.42
CA GLU A 47 0.11 -2.35 -10.80
C GLU A 47 -0.37 -1.32 -11.82
N MET A 48 -1.31 -0.45 -11.43
CA MET A 48 -1.86 0.59 -12.32
C MET A 48 -0.86 1.74 -12.58
N LEU A 49 0.19 1.85 -11.76
CA LEU A 49 1.17 2.94 -11.82
C LEU A 49 2.61 2.39 -11.93
N PRO A 50 2.95 1.69 -13.03
CA PRO A 50 4.29 1.13 -13.20
C PRO A 50 5.33 2.26 -13.24
N GLY A 51 6.30 2.22 -12.32
CA GLY A 51 7.32 3.26 -12.17
C GLY A 51 6.80 4.59 -11.59
N GLY A 52 5.54 4.65 -11.16
CA GLY A 52 4.96 5.82 -10.51
C GLY A 52 5.49 6.05 -9.09
N ASP A 53 5.09 7.17 -8.50
CA ASP A 53 5.43 7.52 -7.11
C ASP A 53 4.54 6.72 -6.14
N VAL A 54 4.89 5.44 -5.98
CA VAL A 54 4.08 4.46 -5.26
C VAL A 54 4.77 3.91 -4.00
N GLY A 55 5.89 4.51 -3.58
CA GLY A 55 6.66 4.05 -2.42
C GLY A 55 5.83 3.97 -1.13
N ALA A 56 4.91 4.92 -0.92
CA ALA A 56 4.02 4.93 0.24
C ALA A 56 3.04 3.73 0.24
N ALA A 57 2.52 3.36 -0.93
CA ALA A 57 1.63 2.21 -1.07
C ALA A 57 2.37 0.88 -0.81
N TRP A 58 3.61 0.76 -1.29
CA TRP A 58 4.46 -0.39 -0.96
C TRP A 58 4.77 -0.51 0.52
N ARG A 59 5.03 0.61 1.20
CA ARG A 59 5.18 0.63 2.67
C ARG A 59 3.92 0.11 3.37
N MET A 60 2.74 0.54 2.91
CA MET A 60 1.47 0.07 3.46
C MET A 60 1.23 -1.41 3.18
N LEU A 61 1.63 -1.91 2.00
CA LEU A 61 1.61 -3.34 1.69
C LEU A 61 2.50 -4.13 2.66
N GLY A 62 3.72 -3.66 2.93
CA GLY A 62 4.60 -4.27 3.92
C GLY A 62 3.93 -4.40 5.28
N ARG A 63 3.33 -3.31 5.78
CA ARG A 63 2.58 -3.31 7.06
C ARG A 63 1.38 -4.25 7.04
N ALA A 64 0.65 -4.31 5.92
CA ALA A 64 -0.49 -5.21 5.78
C ALA A 64 -0.01 -6.68 5.84
N TYR A 65 1.05 -7.04 5.11
CA TYR A 65 1.62 -8.38 5.14
C TYR A 65 2.15 -8.78 6.53
N VAL A 66 2.75 -7.86 7.29
CA VAL A 66 3.11 -8.10 8.69
C VAL A 66 1.90 -8.45 9.54
N ALA A 67 0.80 -7.69 9.41
CA ALA A 67 -0.44 -7.97 10.13
C ALA A 67 -1.04 -9.34 9.79
N LEU A 68 -0.72 -9.88 8.60
CA LEU A 68 -1.10 -11.22 8.14
C LEU A 68 -0.12 -12.33 8.53
N GLY A 69 1.00 -12.01 9.18
CA GLY A 69 2.08 -12.97 9.45
C GLY A 69 2.81 -13.45 8.18
N ARG A 70 2.76 -12.66 7.11
CA ARG A 70 3.37 -12.94 5.79
C ARG A 70 4.70 -12.20 5.65
N GLU A 71 5.69 -12.63 6.41
CA GLU A 71 6.99 -11.93 6.54
C GLU A 71 7.77 -11.85 5.22
N ASP A 72 7.75 -12.89 4.39
CA ASP A 72 8.44 -12.91 3.09
C ASP A 72 7.84 -11.90 2.10
N GLU A 73 6.51 -11.83 2.03
CA GLU A 73 5.82 -10.81 1.23
C GLU A 73 6.01 -9.40 1.79
N ALA A 74 6.05 -9.25 3.12
CA ALA A 74 6.35 -7.97 3.76
C ALA A 74 7.75 -7.46 3.37
N ARG A 75 8.75 -8.33 3.45
CA ARG A 75 10.13 -8.03 3.02
C ARG A 75 10.17 -7.58 1.57
N SER A 76 9.55 -8.36 0.69
CA SER A 76 9.49 -8.07 -0.75
C SER A 76 8.80 -6.73 -1.04
N ALA A 77 7.72 -6.42 -0.33
CA ALA A 77 7.00 -5.15 -0.46
C ALA A 77 7.86 -3.97 0.03
N CYS A 78 8.54 -4.10 1.17
CA CYS A 78 9.45 -3.06 1.67
C CYS A 78 10.58 -2.78 0.69
N GLU A 79 11.24 -3.82 0.15
CA GLU A 79 12.30 -3.65 -0.84
C GLU A 79 11.80 -2.95 -2.12
N ALA A 80 10.60 -3.29 -2.59
CA ALA A 80 9.97 -2.60 -3.72
C ALA A 80 9.67 -1.13 -3.39
N GLY A 81 9.20 -0.86 -2.17
CA GLY A 81 8.92 0.48 -1.68
C GLY A 81 10.16 1.37 -1.59
N ILE A 82 11.28 0.83 -1.10
CA ILE A 82 12.57 1.53 -1.05
C ILE A 82 13.01 1.92 -2.47
N ARG A 83 12.98 0.97 -3.41
CA ARG A 83 13.33 1.24 -4.81
C ARG A 83 12.44 2.33 -5.42
N ALA A 84 11.13 2.25 -5.21
CA ALA A 84 10.18 3.24 -5.72
C ALA A 84 10.41 4.64 -5.09
N ALA A 85 10.60 4.71 -3.78
CA ALA A 85 10.86 5.95 -3.07
C ALA A 85 12.17 6.63 -3.56
N LEU A 86 13.24 5.86 -3.71
CA LEU A 86 14.52 6.38 -4.21
C LEU A 86 14.42 6.85 -5.67
N ALA A 87 13.68 6.15 -6.53
CA ALA A 87 13.47 6.55 -7.92
C ALA A 87 12.79 7.94 -8.02
N HIS A 88 11.93 8.28 -7.06
CA HIS A 88 11.23 9.58 -6.97
C HIS A 88 11.89 10.56 -5.99
N ARG A 89 13.11 10.27 -5.53
CA ARG A 89 13.93 11.13 -4.65
C ARG A 89 13.31 11.35 -3.25
N HIS A 90 12.49 10.41 -2.77
CA HIS A 90 11.91 10.41 -1.43
C HIS A 90 12.81 9.67 -0.44
N GLY A 91 13.97 10.26 -0.14
CA GLY A 91 14.98 9.64 0.75
C GLY A 91 14.45 9.35 2.17
N ASP A 92 13.69 10.28 2.76
CA ASP A 92 13.11 10.09 4.09
C ASP A 92 12.10 8.94 4.15
N LEU A 93 11.34 8.76 3.06
CA LEU A 93 10.42 7.63 2.93
C LEU A 93 11.19 6.32 2.77
N ALA A 94 12.23 6.30 1.95
CA ALA A 94 13.08 5.11 1.78
C ALA A 94 13.68 4.68 3.12
N ALA A 95 14.26 5.61 3.89
CA ALA A 95 14.80 5.34 5.22
C ALA A 95 13.74 4.83 6.22
N ALA A 96 12.52 5.36 6.16
CA ALA A 96 11.43 4.86 6.99
C ALA A 96 11.01 3.43 6.61
N ILE A 97 11.03 3.08 5.33
CA ILE A 97 10.73 1.71 4.86
C ILE A 97 11.88 0.75 5.20
N GLU A 98 13.13 1.20 5.10
CA GLU A 98 14.31 0.42 5.55
C GLU A 98 14.21 0.08 7.04
N HIS A 99 13.83 1.04 7.88
CA HIS A 99 13.61 0.79 9.29
C HIS A 99 12.47 -0.22 9.55
N ASP A 100 11.35 -0.10 8.81
CA ASP A 100 10.25 -1.06 8.89
C ASP A 100 10.72 -2.47 8.46
N LEU A 101 11.58 -2.58 7.43
CA LEU A 101 12.15 -3.82 6.90
C LEU A 101 13.10 -4.51 7.89
N GLU A 102 13.91 -3.75 8.59
CA GLU A 102 14.81 -4.24 9.65
C GLU A 102 14.06 -4.74 10.88
N SER A 103 12.81 -4.30 11.05
CA SER A 103 11.95 -4.61 12.19
C SER A 103 10.96 -5.75 11.92
N LEU A 104 11.00 -6.36 10.73
CA LEU A 104 10.26 -7.57 10.38
C LEU A 104 10.82 -8.79 11.13
#